data_AF-A0A7T1I9M3-F1
#
_entry.id   AF-A0A7T1I9M3-F1
#
_cell.length_a   1.000
_cell.length_b   1.000
_cell.length_c   1.000
_cell.angle_alpha   90.00
_cell.angle_beta   90.00
_cell.angle_gamma   90.00
#
_symmetry.space_group_name_H-M   'P 1'
#
loop_
_entity.id
_entity.type
_entity.pdbx_description
1 polymer ?
#
loop_
_entity_poly.entity_id
_entity_poly.type
_entity_poly.pdbx_seq_one_letter_code
_entity_poly.pdbx_strand_id
1 'polypeptide(L)'
;MRGEVAMARFEALITPVADGQALCAALEQIAQSWGAALTWLDRRNASLDLVSGGLPVKLLLELRRGDVLGVLVSSREGMGAGAPQSKKLLDQLLRELLAHVPRAQVQFRSDRDGPIFQGV
;
A
#
# COMPACT_ATOMS: atom_id res chain seq x y z
N MET A 1 7.41 29.06 -11.96
CA MET A 1 7.69 27.62 -12.18
C MET A 1 6.81 26.82 -11.25
N ARG A 2 5.84 26.06 -11.75
CA ARG A 2 5.11 25.07 -10.94
C ARG A 2 6.07 23.90 -10.75
N GLY A 3 6.78 23.86 -9.63
CA GLY A 3 7.51 22.66 -9.27
C GLY A 3 6.49 21.54 -9.11
N GLU A 4 6.71 20.40 -9.76
CA GLU A 4 6.10 19.16 -9.31
C GLU A 4 6.41 19.04 -7.81
N VAL A 5 5.37 19.16 -6.98
CA VAL A 5 5.54 18.92 -5.55
C VAL A 5 5.97 17.46 -5.46
N ALA A 6 7.23 17.21 -5.07
CA ALA A 6 7.77 15.86 -4.97
C ALA A 6 6.82 15.01 -4.10
N MET A 7 6.11 14.09 -4.74
CA MET A 7 5.11 13.25 -4.09
C MET A 7 5.80 12.03 -3.48
N ALA A 8 5.52 11.74 -2.22
CA ALA A 8 5.94 10.50 -1.61
C ALA A 8 5.25 9.32 -2.30
N ARG A 9 6.05 8.35 -2.72
CA ARG A 9 5.59 7.13 -3.35
C ARG A 9 6.40 5.94 -2.82
N PHE A 10 5.73 5.00 -2.20
CA PHE A 10 6.34 3.76 -1.71
C PHE A 10 5.60 2.54 -2.23
N GLU A 11 6.34 1.51 -2.62
CA GLU A 11 5.79 0.27 -3.15
C GLU A 11 6.28 -0.93 -2.35
N ALA A 12 5.43 -1.93 -2.20
CA ALA A 12 5.80 -3.22 -1.62
C ALA A 12 5.12 -4.36 -2.36
N LEU A 13 5.79 -5.51 -2.39
CA LEU A 13 5.25 -6.74 -2.97
C LEU A 13 5.15 -7.81 -1.87
N ILE A 14 3.98 -8.44 -1.79
CA ILE A 14 3.68 -9.49 -0.82
C ILE A 14 3.29 -10.77 -1.55
N THR A 15 3.86 -11.91 -1.16
CA THR A 15 3.51 -13.22 -1.74
C THR A 15 3.71 -14.35 -0.71
N PRO A 16 3.02 -15.50 -0.84
CA PRO A 16 1.80 -15.67 -1.63
C PRO A 16 0.62 -14.95 -0.97
N VAL A 17 -0.19 -14.29 -1.80
CA VAL A 17 -1.51 -13.78 -1.44
C VAL A 17 -2.47 -14.38 -2.44
N ALA A 18 -3.18 -15.43 -2.04
CA ALA A 18 -4.20 -16.03 -2.88
C ALA A 18 -5.33 -15.02 -3.14
N ASP A 19 -5.97 -15.13 -4.30
CA ASP A 19 -7.29 -14.52 -4.44
C ASP A 19 -8.23 -15.14 -3.40
N GLY A 20 -9.03 -14.30 -2.77
CA GLY A 20 -9.85 -14.84 -1.70
C GLY A 20 -10.47 -13.81 -0.82
N GLN A 21 -11.64 -14.20 -0.36
CA GLN A 21 -12.43 -13.56 0.68
C GLN A 21 -11.61 -13.15 1.91
N ALA A 22 -10.49 -13.84 2.22
CA ALA A 22 -9.57 -13.48 3.29
C ALA A 22 -8.87 -12.13 3.05
N LEU A 23 -8.40 -11.84 1.83
CA LEU A 23 -7.83 -10.53 1.50
C LEU A 23 -8.90 -9.45 1.59
N CYS A 24 -10.10 -9.70 1.06
CA CYS A 24 -11.21 -8.75 1.14
C CYS A 24 -11.57 -8.43 2.60
N ALA A 25 -11.76 -9.45 3.43
CA ALA A 25 -12.07 -9.29 4.85
C ALA A 25 -10.95 -8.57 5.60
N ALA A 26 -9.68 -8.86 5.29
CA ALA A 26 -8.55 -8.15 5.86
C ALA A 26 -8.61 -6.66 5.50
N LEU A 27 -8.86 -6.31 4.24
CA LEU A 27 -8.95 -4.91 3.81
C LEU A 27 -10.13 -4.17 4.40
N GLU A 28 -11.28 -4.82 4.54
CA GLU A 28 -12.45 -4.25 5.23
C GLU A 28 -12.14 -3.96 6.70
N GLN A 29 -11.50 -4.91 7.39
CA GLN A 29 -11.11 -4.75 8.79
C GLN A 29 -10.07 -3.64 9.00
N ILE A 30 -9.06 -3.59 8.12
CA ILE A 30 -8.04 -2.53 8.12
C ILE A 30 -8.70 -1.18 7.87
N ALA A 31 -9.55 -1.07 6.84
CA ALA A 31 -10.26 0.17 6.52
C ALA A 31 -11.07 0.69 7.70
N GLN A 32 -11.82 -0.19 8.35
CA GLN A 32 -12.61 0.16 9.53
C GLN A 32 -11.72 0.62 10.69
N SER A 33 -10.65 -0.12 10.99
CA SER A 33 -9.75 0.21 12.11
C SER A 33 -8.99 1.52 11.90
N TRP A 34 -8.69 1.87 10.65
CA TRP A 34 -7.98 3.09 10.29
C TRP A 34 -8.91 4.28 10.02
N GLY A 35 -10.23 4.05 9.98
CA GLY A 35 -11.18 5.06 9.51
C GLY A 35 -10.93 5.47 8.05
N ALA A 36 -10.40 4.55 7.24
CA ALA A 36 -10.12 4.77 5.82
C ALA A 36 -11.34 4.46 4.96
N ALA A 37 -11.51 5.20 3.87
CA ALA A 37 -12.50 4.89 2.85
C ALA A 37 -11.97 3.80 1.92
N LEU A 38 -12.58 2.60 1.99
CA LEU A 38 -12.27 1.48 1.09
C LEU A 38 -13.12 1.58 -0.18
N THR A 39 -12.47 1.56 -1.34
CA THR A 39 -13.12 1.51 -2.65
C THR A 39 -12.58 0.32 -3.45
N TRP A 40 -13.46 -0.60 -3.83
CA TRP A 40 -13.13 -1.67 -4.76
C TRP A 40 -13.19 -1.14 -6.20
N LEU A 41 -12.09 -1.27 -6.95
CA LEU A 41 -12.01 -0.89 -8.36
C LEU A 41 -12.47 -2.03 -9.26
N ASP A 42 -12.11 -3.25 -8.87
CA ASP A 42 -12.61 -4.51 -9.41
C ASP A 42 -12.42 -5.63 -8.36
N ARG A 43 -12.53 -6.90 -8.76
CA ARG A 43 -12.40 -8.05 -7.84
C ARG A 43 -11.00 -8.24 -7.25
N ARG A 44 -9.97 -7.63 -7.83
CA ARG A 44 -8.55 -7.82 -7.52
C ARG A 44 -7.87 -6.54 -7.05
N ASN A 45 -8.50 -5.40 -7.28
CA ASN A 45 -7.93 -4.09 -7.08
C ASN A 45 -8.80 -3.24 -6.15
N ALA A 46 -8.17 -2.62 -5.15
CA ALA A 46 -8.84 -1.75 -4.18
C ALA A 46 -7.99 -0.54 -3.83
N SER A 47 -8.62 0.53 -3.37
CA SER A 47 -7.93 1.64 -2.72
C SER A 47 -8.44 1.90 -1.30
N LEU A 48 -7.52 2.32 -0.43
CA LEU A 48 -7.80 2.90 0.87
C LEU A 48 -7.40 4.37 0.84
N ASP A 49 -8.35 5.25 1.06
CA ASP A 49 -8.14 6.69 1.12
C ASP A 49 -8.32 7.17 2.57
N LEU A 50 -7.31 7.83 3.13
CA LEU A 50 -7.31 8.31 4.52
C LEU A 50 -6.47 9.58 4.71
N VAL A 51 -6.55 10.17 5.90
CA VAL A 51 -5.70 11.29 6.32
C VAL A 51 -4.72 10.83 7.38
N SER A 52 -3.43 11.10 7.18
CA SER A 52 -2.37 10.82 8.15
C SER A 52 -1.45 12.03 8.28
N GLY A 53 -1.19 12.45 9.53
CA GLY A 53 -0.40 13.67 9.80
C GLY A 53 -0.98 14.94 9.16
N GLY A 54 -2.30 14.99 8.93
CA GLY A 54 -2.99 16.10 8.25
C GLY A 54 -2.88 16.06 6.72
N LEU A 55 -2.25 15.04 6.14
CA LEU A 55 -2.11 14.88 4.69
C LEU A 55 -3.02 13.76 4.17
N PRO A 56 -3.69 13.97 3.03
CA PRO A 56 -4.33 12.88 2.30
C PRO A 56 -3.30 11.86 1.84
N VAL A 57 -3.55 10.60 2.13
CA VAL A 57 -2.76 9.46 1.69
C VAL A 57 -3.69 8.49 0.97
N LYS A 58 -3.22 7.97 -0.16
CA LYS A 58 -3.91 6.93 -0.91
C LYS A 58 -3.05 5.68 -0.95
N LEU A 59 -3.63 4.56 -0.51
CA LEU A 59 -3.05 3.24 -0.68
C LEU A 59 -3.80 2.54 -1.82
N LEU A 60 -3.07 2.03 -2.80
CA LEU A 60 -3.60 1.18 -3.86
C LEU A 60 -3.09 -0.25 -3.62
N LEU A 61 -4.01 -1.21 -3.69
CA LEU A 61 -3.74 -2.63 -3.57
C LEU A 61 -4.13 -3.32 -4.86
N GLU A 62 -3.21 -4.08 -5.42
CA GLU A 62 -3.36 -4.73 -6.71
C GLU A 62 -2.96 -6.20 -6.59
N LEU A 63 -3.93 -7.12 -6.65
CA LEU A 63 -3.63 -8.54 -6.69
C LEU A 63 -3.22 -8.93 -8.12
N ARG A 64 -1.93 -9.10 -8.35
CA ARG A 64 -1.30 -9.47 -9.64
C ARG A 64 -1.33 -10.97 -9.89
N ARG A 65 -0.98 -11.38 -11.11
CA ARG A 65 -0.85 -12.81 -11.46
C ARG A 65 0.22 -13.47 -10.59
N GLY A 66 0.04 -14.76 -10.27
CA GLY A 66 0.98 -15.54 -9.46
C GLY A 66 0.93 -15.23 -7.96
N ASP A 67 -0.24 -14.86 -7.43
CA ASP A 67 -0.46 -14.62 -5.99
C ASP A 67 0.47 -13.56 -5.40
N VAL A 68 0.67 -12.47 -6.14
CA VAL A 68 1.47 -11.32 -5.71
C VAL A 68 0.54 -10.14 -5.45
N LEU A 69 0.49 -9.67 -4.21
CA LEU A 69 -0.17 -8.43 -3.87
C LEU A 69 0.81 -7.27 -3.98
N GLY A 70 0.56 -6.37 -4.92
CA GLY A 70 1.22 -5.08 -5.02
C GLY A 70 0.54 -4.08 -4.09
N VAL A 71 1.34 -3.37 -3.30
CA VAL A 71 0.91 -2.27 -2.44
C VAL A 71 1.63 -1.02 -2.88
N LEU A 72 0.88 0.06 -3.08
CA LEU A 72 1.39 1.37 -3.41
C LEU A 72 0.84 2.40 -2.44
N VAL A 73 1.70 3.11 -1.72
CA VAL A 73 1.34 4.25 -0.87
C VAL A 73 1.75 5.53 -1.57
N SER A 74 0.83 6.48 -1.67
CA SER A 74 1.07 7.77 -2.30
C SER A 74 0.50 8.92 -1.48
N SER A 75 1.25 10.01 -1.38
CA SER A 75 0.79 11.21 -0.69
C SER A 75 1.48 12.47 -1.24
N ARG A 76 1.05 13.64 -0.76
CA ARG A 76 1.71 14.93 -1.03
C ARG A 76 2.84 15.24 -0.04
N GLU A 77 3.23 14.29 0.78
CA GLU A 77 4.34 14.46 1.72
C GLU A 77 5.65 14.66 0.95
N GLY A 78 6.43 15.67 1.36
CA GLY A 78 7.71 15.97 0.74
C GLY A 78 8.76 14.90 1.06
N MET A 79 9.54 14.51 0.06
CA MET A 79 10.59 13.49 0.20
C MET A 79 11.88 13.98 0.86
N GLY A 80 12.01 15.27 1.20
CA GLY A 80 13.23 15.84 1.80
C GLY A 80 13.65 15.20 3.13
N ALA A 81 12.67 14.67 3.89
CA ALA A 81 12.90 13.89 5.12
C ALA A 81 12.55 12.39 4.93
N GLY A 82 12.45 11.91 3.70
CA GLY A 82 12.09 10.52 3.39
C GLY A 82 10.63 10.15 3.66
N ALA A 83 9.73 11.14 3.72
CA ALA A 83 8.28 10.97 3.88
C ALA A 83 7.86 10.01 5.02
N PRO A 84 8.17 10.34 6.29
CA PRO A 84 7.96 9.47 7.43
C PRO A 84 6.51 9.04 7.65
N GLN A 85 5.51 9.87 7.31
CA GLN A 85 4.09 9.49 7.49
C GLN A 85 3.68 8.40 6.50
N SER A 86 4.05 8.58 5.23
CA SER A 86 3.78 7.63 4.16
C SER A 86 4.51 6.30 4.41
N LYS A 87 5.76 6.37 4.91
CA LYS A 87 6.53 5.19 5.31
C LYS A 87 5.90 4.46 6.49
N LYS A 88 5.47 5.19 7.53
CA LYS A 88 4.80 4.60 8.70
C LYS A 88 3.51 3.87 8.30
N LEU A 89 2.72 4.45 7.40
CA LEU A 89 1.50 3.80 6.89
C LEU A 89 1.82 2.53 6.09
N LEU A 90 2.86 2.55 5.26
CA LEU A 90 3.31 1.32 4.59
C LEU A 90 3.69 0.26 5.63
N ASP A 91 4.51 0.60 6.63
CA ASP A 91 4.90 -0.33 7.68
C ASP A 91 3.70 -0.92 8.43
N GLN A 92 2.71 -0.09 8.75
CA GLN A 92 1.51 -0.53 9.44
C GLN A 92 0.64 -1.43 8.57
N LEU A 93 0.43 -1.07 7.30
CA LEU A 93 -0.36 -1.86 6.36
C LEU A 93 0.26 -3.24 6.18
N LEU A 94 1.58 -3.30 5.98
CA LEU A 94 2.29 -4.58 5.82
C LEU A 94 2.13 -5.45 7.06
N ARG A 95 2.28 -4.90 8.27
CA ARG A 95 2.11 -5.67 9.51
C ARG A 95 0.70 -6.26 9.62
N GLU A 96 -0.33 -5.47 9.33
CA GLU A 96 -1.72 -5.92 9.44
C GLU A 96 -2.07 -6.94 8.35
N LEU A 97 -1.65 -6.72 7.10
CA LEU A 97 -1.83 -7.70 6.03
C LEU A 97 -1.16 -9.04 6.35
N LEU A 98 0.08 -9.03 6.85
CA LEU A 98 0.79 -10.26 7.20
C LEU A 98 0.17 -10.98 8.41
N ALA A 99 -0.53 -10.26 9.29
CA ALA A 99 -1.26 -10.86 10.41
C ALA A 99 -2.57 -11.55 9.96
N HIS A 100 -3.19 -11.04 8.89
CA HIS A 100 -4.49 -11.52 8.41
C HIS A 100 -4.43 -12.46 7.19
N VAL A 101 -3.32 -12.45 6.44
CA VAL A 101 -3.14 -13.30 5.26
C VAL A 101 -2.10 -14.38 5.57
N PRO A 102 -2.53 -15.65 5.78
CA PRO A 102 -1.62 -16.73 6.14
C PRO A 102 -0.53 -16.94 5.09
N ARG A 103 0.70 -17.19 5.54
CA ARG A 103 1.90 -17.48 4.72
C ARG A 103 2.39 -16.32 3.85
N ALA A 104 1.67 -15.21 3.78
CA ALA A 104 2.12 -14.01 3.07
C ALA A 104 3.43 -13.51 3.66
N GLN A 105 4.34 -13.06 2.81
CA GLN A 105 5.63 -12.48 3.17
C GLN A 105 5.98 -11.31 2.26
N VAL A 106 6.63 -10.30 2.82
CA VAL A 106 7.15 -9.16 2.04
C VAL A 106 8.36 -9.62 1.24
N GLN A 107 8.25 -9.60 -0.08
CA GLN A 107 9.34 -9.92 -1.00
C GLN A 107 10.17 -8.69 -1.36
N PHE A 108 9.53 -7.54 -1.43
CA PHE A 108 10.15 -6.32 -1.92
C PHE A 108 9.56 -5.09 -1.23
N ARG A 109 10.40 -4.08 -1.01
CA ARG A 109 10.01 -2.74 -0.56
C ARG A 109 10.83 -1.66 -1.22
N SER A 110 10.19 -0.66 -1.79
CA SER A 110 10.91 0.36 -2.54
C SER A 110 11.78 1.28 -1.68
N ASP A 111 11.42 1.43 -0.40
CA ASP A 111 12.19 2.20 0.59
C ASP A 111 13.38 1.45 1.18
N ARG A 112 13.55 0.17 0.86
CA ARG A 112 14.66 -0.69 1.30
C ARG A 112 15.50 -1.19 0.13
N ASP A 113 14.83 -1.63 -0.94
CA ASP A 113 15.40 -2.43 -2.02
C ASP A 113 15.60 -1.60 -3.31
N GLY A 114 15.20 -0.31 -3.31
CA GLY A 114 15.29 0.60 -4.46
C GLY A 114 13.97 0.71 -5.23
N PRO A 115 13.88 1.47 -6.34
CA PRO A 115 12.64 1.57 -7.10
C PRO A 115 12.26 0.23 -7.74
N ILE A 116 10.95 -0.07 -7.85
CA ILE A 116 10.50 -1.15 -8.72
C ILE A 116 10.74 -0.72 -10.16
N PHE A 117 11.67 -1.39 -10.84
CA PHE A 117 11.79 -1.27 -12.28
C PHE A 117 10.61 -2.03 -12.89
N GLN A 118 9.57 -1.30 -13.29
CA GLN A 118 8.60 -1.85 -14.24
C GLN A 118 9.36 -2.04 -15.55
N GLY A 119 9.74 -3.28 -15.84
CA GLY A 119 10.40 -3.64 -17.09
C GLY A 119 9.58 -3.15 -18.28
N VAL A 120 10.31 -2.56 -19.23
CA VAL A 120 9.87 -2.10 -20.55
C VAL A 120 9.08 -3.15 -21.32
#